data_AF-A0A0V0HJN4-F1
#
_entry.id   AF-A0A0V0HJN4-F1
#
_cell.length_a   1.000
_cell.length_b   1.000
_cell.length_c   1.000
_cell.angle_alpha   90.00
_cell.angle_beta   90.00
_cell.angle_gamma   90.00
#
_symmetry.space_group_name_H-M   'P 1'
#
loop_
_entity.id
_entity.type
_entity.pdbx_description
1 polymer ?
#
loop_
_entity_poly.entity_id
_entity_poly.type
_entity_poly.pdbx_seq_one_letter_code
_entity_poly.pdbx_strand_id
1 'polypeptide(L)'
;MVDKCPSYANSYVEEISILGGRFCKNIFRTKQLFATRIIQALVAGFILGSIFMNADNNLGQVALQTRLGFFAFSLTFLLSTMTEGLPIFLQERTIFMRETSRGAYRVSSYVVANTIVFLPFLLMVGLLYSVPVYWLVGLRGSMDGFLYFAMVVWIVLLMSNSFTACFSALVPTFIMGTSIIAGLMGSF
;
A
#
# COMPACT_ATOMS: atom_id res chain seq x y z
N MET A 1 10.05 -33.49 -27.50
CA MET A 1 9.58 -32.19 -28.02
C MET A 1 10.36 -31.13 -27.28
N VAL A 2 11.22 -30.39 -27.97
CA VAL A 2 12.08 -29.37 -27.34
C VAL A 2 11.20 -28.16 -27.03
N ASP A 3 11.01 -27.86 -25.74
CA ASP A 3 10.35 -26.65 -25.27
C ASP A 3 11.11 -25.42 -25.78
N LYS A 4 10.65 -24.85 -26.90
CA LYS A 4 11.06 -23.51 -27.30
C LYS A 4 10.53 -22.56 -26.23
N CYS A 5 11.43 -21.99 -25.43
CA CYS A 5 11.14 -20.80 -24.63
C CYS A 5 10.35 -19.83 -25.52
N PRO A 6 9.18 -19.32 -25.10
CA PRO A 6 8.43 -18.36 -25.90
C PRO A 6 9.35 -17.18 -26.20
N SER A 7 9.67 -17.00 -27.48
CA SER A 7 10.52 -15.90 -27.94
C SER A 7 9.68 -14.63 -27.92
N TYR A 8 9.69 -13.94 -26.77
CA TYR A 8 9.06 -12.63 -26.64
C TYR A 8 9.69 -11.64 -27.63
N ALA A 9 8.86 -10.81 -28.25
CA ALA A 9 9.30 -9.88 -29.30
C ALA A 9 10.21 -8.75 -28.77
N ASN A 10 10.08 -8.39 -27.48
CA ASN A 10 10.77 -7.27 -26.87
C ASN A 10 11.80 -7.69 -25.82
N SER A 11 12.76 -6.80 -25.59
CA SER A 11 13.71 -6.87 -24.49
C SER A 11 13.02 -6.73 -23.12
N TYR A 12 13.58 -7.37 -22.09
CA TYR A 12 13.05 -7.32 -20.72
C TYR A 12 12.92 -5.89 -20.17
N VAL A 13 13.90 -5.02 -20.48
CA VAL A 13 13.92 -3.62 -20.01
C VAL A 13 12.88 -2.78 -20.75
N GLU A 14 12.70 -3.07 -22.04
CA GLU A 14 11.73 -2.38 -22.89
C GLU A 14 10.30 -2.73 -22.48
N GLU A 15 10.03 -4.01 -22.20
CA GLU A 15 8.77 -4.44 -21.59
C GLU A 15 8.50 -3.66 -20.29
N ILE A 16 9.47 -3.63 -19.36
CA ILE A 16 9.30 -2.95 -18.06
C ILE A 16 9.02 -1.45 -18.25
N SER A 17 9.70 -0.78 -19.18
CA SER A 17 9.50 0.65 -19.42
C SER A 17 8.10 0.94 -19.98
N ILE A 18 7.66 0.16 -20.97
CA ILE A 18 6.33 0.31 -21.59
C ILE A 18 5.23 0.03 -20.57
N LEU A 19 5.35 -1.08 -19.83
CA LEU A 19 4.42 -1.45 -18.76
C LEU A 19 4.40 -0.39 -17.66
N GLY A 20 5.57 0.09 -17.23
CA GLY A 20 5.71 1.14 -16.21
C GLY A 20 5.03 2.45 -16.63
N GLY A 21 5.25 2.89 -17.88
CA GLY A 21 4.57 4.04 -18.44
C GLY A 21 3.05 3.87 -18.50
N ARG A 22 2.57 2.65 -18.80
CA ARG A 22 1.13 2.31 -18.78
C ARG A 22 0.56 2.37 -17.37
N PHE A 23 1.21 1.77 -16.38
CA PHE A 23 0.77 1.81 -14.99
C PHE A 23 0.76 3.24 -14.44
N CYS A 24 1.79 4.03 -14.74
CA CYS A 24 1.84 5.44 -14.37
C CYS A 24 0.63 6.20 -14.94
N LYS A 25 0.36 6.06 -16.25
CA LYS A 25 -0.83 6.65 -16.87
C LYS A 25 -2.14 6.12 -16.26
N ASN A 26 -2.21 4.84 -15.91
CA ASN A 26 -3.40 4.24 -15.27
C ASN A 26 -3.68 4.87 -13.91
N ILE A 27 -2.64 5.06 -13.09
CA ILE A 27 -2.72 5.73 -11.79
C ILE A 27 -3.16 7.19 -11.97
N PHE A 28 -2.55 7.92 -12.89
CA PHE A 28 -2.92 9.32 -13.16
C PHE A 28 -4.32 9.49 -13.76
N ARG A 29 -4.83 8.49 -14.50
CA ARG A 29 -6.19 8.51 -15.05
C ARG A 29 -7.22 8.16 -14.00
N THR A 30 -6.89 7.25 -13.09
CA THR A 30 -7.74 6.82 -11.97
C THR A 30 -7.60 7.77 -10.77
N LYS A 31 -7.79 9.08 -11.01
CA LYS A 31 -7.60 10.13 -9.99
C LYS A 31 -8.49 9.94 -8.78
N GLN A 32 -9.68 9.39 -8.95
CA GLN A 32 -10.67 9.26 -7.89
C GLN A 32 -10.15 8.39 -6.73
N LEU A 33 -9.65 7.19 -7.03
CA LEU A 33 -9.13 6.28 -6.00
C LEU A 33 -7.89 6.88 -5.33
N PHE A 34 -6.97 7.46 -6.09
CA PHE A 34 -5.79 8.10 -5.50
C PHE A 34 -6.13 9.32 -4.64
N ALA A 35 -7.04 10.17 -5.10
CA ALA A 35 -7.51 11.31 -4.33
C ALA A 35 -8.16 10.84 -3.02
N THR A 36 -8.99 9.80 -3.05
CA THR A 36 -9.56 9.20 -1.85
C THR A 36 -8.46 8.70 -0.90
N ARG A 37 -7.41 8.02 -1.40
CA ARG A 37 -6.27 7.60 -0.58
C ARG A 37 -5.57 8.77 0.11
N ILE A 38 -5.29 9.84 -0.64
CA ILE A 38 -4.63 11.04 -0.10
C ILE A 38 -5.50 11.71 0.97
N ILE A 39 -6.78 11.91 0.67
CA ILE A 39 -7.72 12.56 1.59
C ILE A 39 -7.88 11.71 2.85
N GLN A 40 -8.04 10.39 2.71
CA GLN A 40 -8.14 9.47 3.83
C GLN A 40 -6.87 9.44 4.67
N ALA A 41 -5.69 9.41 4.06
CA ALA A 41 -4.41 9.47 4.77
C ALA A 41 -4.26 10.77 5.57
N LEU A 42 -4.63 11.91 4.99
CA LEU A 42 -4.60 13.21 5.67
C LEU A 42 -5.60 13.25 6.82
N VAL A 43 -6.87 12.96 6.55
CA VAL A 43 -7.96 13.03 7.55
C VAL A 43 -7.68 12.08 8.70
N ALA A 44 -7.30 10.83 8.41
CA ALA A 44 -6.96 9.88 9.45
C ALA A 44 -5.72 10.28 10.22
N GLY A 45 -4.73 10.87 9.55
CA GLY A 45 -3.55 11.37 10.23
C GLY A 45 -3.86 12.51 11.21
N PHE A 46 -4.74 13.43 10.81
CA PHE A 46 -5.23 14.49 11.69
C PHE A 46 -6.06 13.96 12.87
N ILE A 47 -7.02 13.06 12.61
CA ILE A 47 -7.86 12.47 13.64
C ILE A 47 -6.99 11.72 14.66
N LEU A 48 -6.11 10.83 14.18
CA LEU A 48 -5.26 10.06 15.06
C LEU A 48 -4.30 10.95 15.84
N GLY A 49 -3.71 11.95 15.17
CA GLY A 49 -2.88 12.95 15.81
C GLY A 49 -3.61 13.68 16.94
N SER A 50 -4.85 14.11 16.70
CA SER A 50 -5.66 14.83 17.70
C SER A 50 -6.05 13.97 18.90
N ILE A 51 -6.33 12.68 18.70
CA ILE A 51 -6.73 11.76 19.79
C ILE A 51 -5.55 11.55 20.75
N PHE A 52 -4.33 11.46 20.23
CA PHE A 52 -3.13 11.14 21.00
C PHE A 52 -2.26 12.37 21.37
N MET A 53 -2.77 13.59 21.15
CA MET A 53 -2.06 14.86 21.33
C MET A 53 -1.59 15.16 22.77
N ASN A 54 -2.02 14.36 23.78
CA ASN A 54 -1.65 14.52 25.19
C ASN A 54 -1.07 13.24 25.83
N ALA A 55 -0.54 12.31 25.04
CA ALA A 55 0.00 11.05 25.55
C ALA A 55 1.21 11.22 26.50
N ASP A 56 1.89 12.39 26.46
CA ASP A 56 3.12 12.65 27.22
C ASP A 56 2.88 13.15 28.66
N ASN A 57 1.66 13.57 29.00
CA ASN A 57 1.36 14.15 30.31
C ASN A 57 1.11 13.12 31.43
N ASN A 58 1.17 11.82 31.13
CA ASN A 58 0.92 10.75 32.10
C ASN A 58 2.24 10.13 32.59
N LEU A 59 2.52 10.20 33.89
CA LEU A 59 3.69 9.56 34.50
C LEU A 59 3.42 8.04 34.70
N GLY A 60 4.35 7.18 34.26
CA GLY A 60 4.37 5.73 34.59
C GLY A 60 3.93 4.77 33.48
N GLN A 61 3.43 3.57 33.86
CA GLN A 61 3.00 2.48 32.95
C GLN A 61 1.92 2.92 31.95
N VAL A 62 1.11 3.92 32.30
CA VAL A 62 0.00 4.43 31.46
C VAL A 62 0.53 5.07 30.17
N ALA A 63 1.63 5.83 30.21
CA ALA A 63 2.20 6.42 29.00
C ALA A 63 2.75 5.38 28.01
N LEU A 64 3.35 4.30 28.53
CA LEU A 64 3.78 3.18 27.68
C LEU A 64 2.59 2.52 26.99
N GLN A 65 1.50 2.28 27.73
CA GLN A 65 0.28 1.70 27.17
C GLN A 65 -0.36 2.62 26.11
N THR A 66 -0.41 3.94 26.35
CA THR A 66 -0.94 4.90 25.36
C THR A 66 -0.09 4.93 24.09
N ARG A 67 1.24 4.89 24.20
CA ARG A 67 2.14 4.85 23.04
C ARG A 67 2.02 3.55 22.25
N LEU A 68 1.92 2.40 22.93
CA LEU A 68 1.68 1.11 22.27
C LEU A 68 0.31 1.09 21.58
N GLY A 69 -0.73 1.62 22.23
CA GLY A 69 -2.07 1.74 21.65
C GLY A 69 -2.08 2.63 20.40
N PHE A 70 -1.33 3.73 20.41
CA PHE A 70 -1.15 4.59 19.24
C PHE A 70 -0.52 3.82 18.06
N PHE A 71 0.59 3.11 18.27
CA PHE A 71 1.23 2.34 17.20
C PHE A 71 0.36 1.19 16.70
N ALA A 72 -0.32 0.48 17.60
CA ALA A 72 -1.23 -0.60 17.24
C ALA A 72 -2.40 -0.09 16.39
N PHE A 73 -3.07 0.99 16.82
CA PHE A 73 -4.17 1.57 16.06
C PHE A 73 -3.71 2.14 14.71
N SER A 74 -2.55 2.81 14.68
CA SER A 74 -1.97 3.31 13.43
C SER A 74 -1.71 2.17 12.45
N LEU A 75 -1.09 1.08 12.92
CA LEU A 75 -0.82 -0.10 12.12
C LEU A 75 -2.11 -0.72 11.56
N THR A 76 -3.11 -0.96 12.41
CA THR A 76 -4.41 -1.52 12.01
C THR A 76 -5.12 -0.64 10.99
N PHE A 77 -5.07 0.69 11.16
CA PHE A 77 -5.67 1.64 10.22
C PHE A 77 -4.97 1.62 8.86
N LEU A 78 -3.64 1.65 8.84
CA LEU A 78 -2.84 1.60 7.61
C LEU A 78 -3.06 0.27 6.86
N LEU A 79 -3.14 -0.84 7.60
CA LEU A 79 -3.45 -2.16 7.05
C LEU A 79 -4.85 -2.21 6.41
N SER A 80 -5.85 -1.70 7.14
CA SER A 80 -7.25 -1.70 6.70
C SER A 80 -7.43 -0.87 5.42
N THR A 81 -6.76 0.27 5.35
CA THR A 81 -6.78 1.17 4.19
C THR A 81 -6.43 0.39 2.92
N MET A 82 -5.35 -0.40 2.86
CA MET A 82 -4.96 -1.08 1.60
C MET A 82 -6.01 -2.05 1.03
N THR A 83 -6.96 -2.52 1.83
CA THR A 83 -8.07 -3.38 1.38
C THR A 83 -8.91 -2.74 0.25
N GLU A 84 -9.04 -1.41 0.20
CA GLU A 84 -9.76 -0.72 -0.88
C GLU A 84 -9.06 -0.86 -2.25
N GLY A 85 -7.81 -1.33 -2.30
CA GLY A 85 -7.09 -1.63 -3.53
C GLY A 85 -7.48 -2.98 -4.15
N LEU A 86 -8.15 -3.86 -3.40
CA LEU A 86 -8.57 -5.18 -3.86
C LEU A 86 -9.35 -5.20 -5.19
N PRO A 87 -10.37 -4.36 -5.43
CA PRO A 87 -11.13 -4.42 -6.68
C PRO A 87 -10.27 -4.03 -7.89
N ILE A 88 -9.30 -3.13 -7.69
CA ILE A 88 -8.34 -2.71 -8.71
C ILE A 88 -7.46 -3.90 -9.08
N PHE A 89 -6.90 -4.59 -8.08
CA PHE A 89 -6.07 -5.78 -8.31
C PHE A 89 -6.84 -6.90 -9.04
N LEU A 90 -8.11 -7.13 -8.70
CA LEU A 90 -8.95 -8.12 -9.39
C LEU A 90 -9.22 -7.75 -10.85
N GLN A 91 -9.47 -6.46 -11.12
CA GLN A 91 -9.67 -5.96 -12.48
C GLN A 91 -8.37 -6.07 -13.30
N GLU A 92 -7.25 -5.61 -12.75
CA GLU A 92 -5.94 -5.69 -13.39
C GLU A 92 -5.51 -7.13 -13.66
N ARG A 93 -5.74 -8.05 -12.70
CA ARG A 93 -5.50 -9.49 -12.88
C ARG A 93 -6.22 -10.05 -14.10
N THR A 94 -7.47 -9.66 -14.31
CA THR A 94 -8.27 -10.15 -15.44
C THR A 94 -7.68 -9.70 -16.79
N ILE A 95 -7.18 -8.47 -16.85
CA ILE A 95 -6.49 -7.92 -18.03
C ILE A 95 -5.15 -8.65 -18.22
N PHE A 96 -4.36 -8.76 -17.16
CA PHE A 96 -3.06 -9.41 -17.13
C PHE A 96 -3.13 -10.87 -17.63
N MET A 97 -4.11 -11.65 -17.17
CA MET A 97 -4.29 -13.05 -17.61
C MET A 97 -4.60 -13.16 -19.11
N ARG A 98 -5.36 -12.20 -19.66
CA ARG A 98 -5.68 -12.13 -21.10
C ARG A 98 -4.48 -11.71 -21.96
N GLU A 99 -3.65 -10.80 -21.46
CA GLU A 99 -2.44 -10.35 -22.17
C GLU A 99 -1.34 -11.41 -22.14
N THR A 100 -1.19 -12.10 -21.00
CA THR A 100 -0.21 -13.18 -20.83
C THR A 100 -0.59 -14.42 -21.65
N SER A 101 -1.88 -14.77 -21.76
CA SER A 101 -2.31 -15.91 -22.60
C SER A 101 -2.08 -15.68 -24.10
N ARG A 102 -1.96 -14.42 -24.52
CA ARG A 102 -1.59 -14.02 -25.88
C ARG A 102 -0.07 -13.90 -26.09
N GLY A 103 0.73 -14.16 -25.05
CA GLY A 103 2.19 -14.03 -25.10
C GLY A 103 2.68 -12.59 -25.26
N ALA A 104 1.90 -11.59 -24.83
CA ALA A 104 2.23 -10.18 -25.06
C ALA A 104 3.48 -9.70 -24.29
N TYR A 105 3.72 -10.24 -23.10
CA TYR A 105 4.88 -9.93 -22.24
C TYR A 105 5.07 -11.00 -21.17
N ARG A 106 6.21 -10.97 -20.47
CA ARG A 106 6.53 -11.89 -19.37
C ARG A 106 5.84 -11.48 -18.07
N VAL A 107 5.41 -12.46 -17.28
CA VAL A 107 4.83 -12.24 -15.94
C VAL A 107 5.78 -11.48 -15.02
N SER A 108 7.06 -11.82 -15.06
CA SER A 108 8.08 -11.19 -14.22
C SER A 108 8.32 -9.72 -14.60
N SER A 109 8.28 -9.37 -15.89
CA SER A 109 8.35 -7.97 -16.36
C SER A 109 7.17 -7.14 -15.84
N TYR A 110 5.96 -7.72 -15.85
CA TYR A 110 4.76 -7.07 -15.32
C TYR A 110 4.88 -6.78 -13.83
N VAL A 111 5.28 -7.78 -13.02
CA VAL A 111 5.39 -7.61 -11.57
C VAL A 111 6.44 -6.56 -11.22
N VAL A 112 7.61 -6.60 -11.86
CA VAL A 112 8.69 -5.62 -11.61
C VAL A 112 8.25 -4.21 -11.99
N ALA A 113 7.65 -4.04 -13.17
CA ALA A 113 7.14 -2.74 -13.61
C ALA A 113 6.07 -2.19 -12.64
N ASN A 114 5.15 -3.04 -12.19
CA ASN A 114 4.12 -2.66 -11.24
C ASN A 114 4.73 -2.21 -9.90
N THR A 115 5.64 -3.00 -9.32
CA THR A 115 6.29 -2.68 -8.04
C THR A 115 7.05 -1.35 -8.09
N ILE A 116 7.82 -1.10 -9.16
CA ILE A 116 8.59 0.14 -9.33
C ILE A 116 7.67 1.37 -9.36
N VAL A 117 6.50 1.26 -10.01
CA VAL A 117 5.55 2.37 -10.13
C VAL A 117 4.81 2.62 -8.81
N PHE A 118 4.46 1.56 -8.07
CA PHE A 118 3.71 1.69 -6.81
C PHE A 118 4.58 2.16 -5.63
N LEU A 119 5.89 1.82 -5.60
CA LEU A 119 6.82 2.25 -4.56
C LEU A 119 6.78 3.76 -4.22
N PRO A 120 6.99 4.69 -5.18
CA PRO A 120 6.97 6.12 -4.92
C PRO A 120 5.57 6.65 -4.56
N PHE A 121 4.53 5.99 -5.09
CA PHE A 121 3.14 6.35 -4.79
C PHE A 121 2.79 6.05 -3.33
N LEU A 122 3.14 4.86 -2.84
CA LEU A 122 2.95 4.49 -1.44
C LEU A 122 3.79 5.37 -0.50
N LEU A 123 4.98 5.79 -0.94
CA LEU A 123 5.82 6.72 -0.20
C LEU A 123 5.11 8.06 0.00
N MET A 124 4.51 8.61 -1.06
CA MET A 124 3.77 9.88 -0.98
C MET A 124 2.60 9.79 0.00
N VAL A 125 1.80 8.71 -0.06
CA VAL A 125 0.68 8.49 0.87
C VAL A 125 1.16 8.32 2.31
N GLY A 126 2.24 7.56 2.52
CA GLY A 126 2.85 7.38 3.85
C GLY A 126 3.37 8.69 4.44
N LEU A 127 4.01 9.53 3.62
CA LEU A 127 4.45 10.86 4.03
C LEU A 127 3.27 11.75 4.43
N LEU A 128 2.23 11.81 3.60
CA LEU A 128 1.01 12.58 3.88
C LEU A 128 0.32 12.16 5.18
N TYR A 129 0.31 10.87 5.52
CA TYR A 129 -0.18 10.38 6.80
C TYR A 129 0.77 10.73 7.95
N SER A 130 2.07 10.50 7.76
CA SER A 130 3.06 10.63 8.83
C SER A 130 3.28 12.07 9.29
N VAL A 131 3.19 13.06 8.39
CA VAL A 131 3.39 14.49 8.72
C VAL A 131 2.42 14.96 9.81
N PRO A 132 1.09 14.97 9.62
CA PRO A 132 0.17 15.48 10.64
C PRO A 132 0.24 14.65 11.92
N VAL A 133 0.34 13.32 11.82
CA VAL A 133 0.41 12.43 12.99
C VAL A 133 1.62 12.73 13.86
N TYR A 134 2.81 12.83 13.26
CA TYR A 134 4.04 12.99 14.01
C TYR A 134 4.08 14.31 14.79
N TRP A 135 3.67 15.40 14.13
CA TRP A 135 3.65 16.73 14.74
C TRP A 135 2.55 16.88 15.79
N LEU A 136 1.36 16.28 15.57
CA LEU A 136 0.24 16.39 16.52
C LEU A 136 0.43 15.52 17.77
N VAL A 137 0.99 14.31 17.64
CA VAL A 137 1.27 13.46 18.80
C VAL A 137 2.43 13.98 19.64
N GLY A 138 3.22 14.92 19.10
CA GLY A 138 4.35 15.50 19.83
C GLY A 138 5.47 14.48 20.04
N LEU A 139 5.75 13.64 19.04
CA LEU A 139 6.94 12.79 19.07
C LEU A 139 8.21 13.66 19.10
N ARG A 140 9.36 13.00 19.30
CA ARG A 140 10.68 13.64 19.33
C ARG A 140 10.82 14.68 18.21
N GLY A 141 11.06 15.95 18.53
CA GLY A 141 11.14 17.03 17.53
C GLY A 141 12.38 17.00 16.61
N SER A 142 13.00 15.83 16.44
CA SER A 142 14.23 15.67 15.67
C SER A 142 13.95 15.04 14.30
N MET A 143 14.64 15.53 13.28
CA MET A 143 14.39 15.16 11.89
C MET A 143 14.75 13.69 11.58
N ASP A 144 15.71 13.11 12.33
CA ASP A 144 16.03 11.69 12.30
C ASP A 144 14.86 10.82 12.77
N GLY A 145 14.15 11.25 13.82
CA GLY A 145 12.99 10.52 14.36
C GLY A 145 11.82 10.52 13.38
N PHE A 146 11.57 11.65 12.72
CA PHE A 146 10.54 11.77 11.69
C PHE A 146 10.82 10.86 10.50
N LEU A 147 12.04 10.88 9.97
CA LEU A 147 12.44 10.03 8.85
C LEU A 147 12.31 8.54 9.18
N TYR A 148 12.71 8.13 10.38
CA TYR A 148 12.54 6.75 10.83
C TYR A 148 11.06 6.35 10.90
N PHE A 149 10.21 7.20 11.48
CA PHE A 149 8.77 6.94 11.55
C PHE A 149 8.13 6.86 10.15
N ALA A 150 8.46 7.78 9.26
CA ALA A 150 7.98 7.78 7.88
C ALA A 150 8.41 6.52 7.11
N MET A 151 9.65 6.06 7.30
CA MET A 151 10.16 4.81 6.71
C MET A 151 9.40 3.58 7.24
N VAL A 152 9.12 3.51 8.53
CA VAL A 152 8.32 2.43 9.12
C VAL A 152 6.91 2.42 8.54
N VAL A 153 6.24 3.58 8.49
CA VAL A 153 4.91 3.72 7.87
C VAL A 153 4.93 3.27 6.41
N TRP A 154 5.97 3.66 5.65
CA TRP A 154 6.12 3.26 4.26
C TRP A 154 6.27 1.75 4.08
N ILE A 155 7.08 1.09 4.90
CA ILE A 155 7.25 -0.37 4.89
C ILE A 155 5.94 -1.08 5.26
N VAL A 156 5.21 -0.56 6.25
CA VAL A 156 3.89 -1.09 6.63
C VAL A 156 2.90 -1.02 5.46
N LEU A 157 2.86 0.12 4.76
CA LEU A 157 2.00 0.29 3.59
C LEU A 157 2.40 -0.68 2.45
N LEU A 158 3.70 -0.88 2.22
CA LEU A 158 4.20 -1.84 1.22
C LEU A 158 3.84 -3.28 1.57
N MET A 159 4.00 -3.66 2.84
CA MET A 159 3.64 -4.98 3.36
C MET A 159 2.13 -5.22 3.19
N SER A 160 1.33 -4.24 3.58
CA SER A 160 -0.12 -4.28 3.48
C SER A 160 -0.60 -4.40 2.02
N ASN A 161 -0.04 -3.61 1.11
CA ASN A 161 -0.35 -3.69 -0.31
C ASN A 161 0.02 -5.06 -0.90
N SER A 162 1.18 -5.62 -0.51
CA SER A 162 1.61 -6.95 -0.93
C SER A 162 0.69 -8.04 -0.39
N PHE A 163 0.23 -7.90 0.85
CA PHE A 163 -0.75 -8.78 1.48
C PHE A 163 -2.07 -8.77 0.70
N THR A 164 -2.65 -7.59 0.43
CA THR A 164 -3.87 -7.46 -0.37
C THR A 164 -3.69 -8.04 -1.78
N ALA A 165 -2.54 -7.79 -2.43
CA ALA A 165 -2.24 -8.33 -3.75
C ALA A 165 -2.17 -9.87 -3.74
N CYS A 166 -1.57 -10.49 -2.72
CA CYS A 166 -1.52 -11.94 -2.56
C CYS A 166 -2.93 -12.56 -2.45
N PHE A 167 -3.78 -12.00 -1.60
CA PHE A 167 -5.17 -12.47 -1.46
C PHE A 167 -6.01 -12.21 -2.72
N SER A 168 -5.75 -11.12 -3.44
CA SER A 168 -6.40 -10.85 -4.73
C SER A 168 -6.08 -11.92 -5.80
N ALA A 169 -4.91 -12.55 -5.70
CA ALA A 169 -4.52 -13.62 -6.61
C ALA A 169 -5.20 -14.96 -6.24
N LEU A 170 -5.38 -15.23 -4.94
CA LEU A 170 -5.98 -16.45 -4.41
C LEU A 170 -7.50 -16.49 -4.62
N VAL A 171 -8.16 -15.34 -4.56
CA VAL A 171 -9.62 -15.28 -4.53
C VAL A 171 -10.21 -14.88 -5.90
N PRO A 172 -11.25 -15.57 -6.40
CA PRO A 172 -11.85 -15.26 -7.69
C PRO A 172 -12.87 -14.10 -7.64
N THR A 173 -13.43 -13.76 -6.48
CA THR A 173 -14.47 -12.73 -6.34
C THR A 173 -14.11 -11.67 -5.31
N PHE A 174 -14.55 -10.43 -5.55
CA PHE A 174 -14.35 -9.29 -4.66
C PHE A 174 -14.93 -9.53 -3.26
N ILE A 175 -16.13 -10.11 -3.18
CA ILE A 175 -16.84 -10.35 -1.91
C ILE A 175 -16.03 -11.29 -1.01
N MET A 176 -15.55 -12.42 -1.54
CA MET A 176 -14.74 -13.35 -0.76
C MET A 176 -13.41 -12.72 -0.33
N GLY A 177 -12.79 -11.91 -1.19
CA GLY A 177 -11.49 -11.30 -0.90
C GLY A 177 -11.60 -10.28 0.24
N THR A 178 -12.61 -9.42 0.18
CA THR A 178 -12.88 -8.45 1.26
C THR A 178 -13.22 -9.15 2.57
N SER A 179 -14.03 -10.22 2.54
CA SER A 179 -14.39 -10.96 3.76
C SER A 179 -13.20 -11.66 4.41
N ILE A 180 -12.29 -12.26 3.63
CA ILE A 180 -11.09 -12.92 4.17
C ILE A 180 -10.14 -11.88 4.77
N ILE A 181 -9.89 -10.78 4.05
CA ILE A 181 -9.03 -9.70 4.56
C ILE A 181 -9.64 -9.10 5.83
N ALA A 182 -10.95 -8.81 5.83
CA ALA A 182 -11.64 -8.28 7.00
C ALA A 182 -11.62 -9.26 8.19
N GLY A 183 -11.79 -10.56 7.94
CA GLY A 183 -11.73 -11.60 8.98
C GLY A 183 -10.34 -11.71 9.60
N LEU A 184 -9.28 -11.66 8.78
CA LEU A 184 -7.90 -11.63 9.27
C LEU A 184 -7.60 -10.32 10.01
N MET A 185 -8.10 -9.19 9.49
CA MET A 185 -7.96 -7.87 10.12
C MET A 185 -8.64 -7.80 11.49
N GLY A 186 -9.80 -8.43 11.65
CA GLY A 186 -10.54 -8.46 12.92
C GLY A 186 -10.07 -9.53 13.91
N SER A 187 -9.12 -10.38 13.52
CA SER A 187 -8.59 -11.46 14.39
C SER A 187 -7.45 -11.02 15.32
N PHE A 188 -6.92 -9.81 15.12
CA PHE A 188 -5.88 -9.17 15.94
C PHE A 188 -6.41 -7.90 16.61
#